data_AF-A0A3M4LPR5-F1
#
_entry.id   AF-A0A3M4LPR5-F1
#
_cell.length_a   1.000
_cell.length_b   1.000
_cell.length_c   1.000
_cell.angle_alpha   90.00
_cell.angle_beta   90.00
_cell.angle_gamma   90.00
#
_symmetry.space_group_name_H-M   'P 1'
#
loop_
_entity.id
_entity.type
_entity.pdbx_description
1 polymer ?
#
loop_
_entity_poly.entity_id
_entity_poly.type
_entity_poly.pdbx_seq_one_letter_code
_entity_poly.pdbx_strand_id
1 'polypeptide(L)'
;MQRITRDATSPSAELLRSLESKVELLHRHFPPSVASLYAIPRTGTQDALQWWSELGGQPLPYHNLDATAQQALLARYQQRQLAIQRLVDELRARGKSEESQALETLIGAPDLNNLYSLNDEPVVVRWGLQPKSAPVAPPASVPASTPAAASLIQSRHWWLRIPLWLLLLPLLLLLLWLLWSWRGGLWNLLYPTPIESYACTAGAAKPDFVVVLDTSGSMNININATAEDEEWLLKGGANLPDNNPRKARLMAEPTRLAVAKQSFASMIDQLHPDIDIRLITFQGCTHTIDQGLFGRDARPQLIAGVNQLQADSGTPLAASLEQAASKVDGRFKDAVVVMFVDGEDGCEQNACEVSARIARQQPRLRVNVVNISDSALSDCIAENTGGRVYAANNAVEVQRMLREAMDEVSIKPTCAGEPQP
;
A
#
# COMPACT_ATOMS: atom_id res chain seq x y z
N MET A 1 -10.75 -6.78 -10.73
CA MET A 1 -10.29 -7.61 -11.86
C MET A 1 -11.18 -7.40 -13.08
N GLN A 2 -10.59 -7.13 -14.23
CA GLN A 2 -11.28 -6.95 -15.50
C GLN A 2 -10.56 -7.67 -16.66
N ARG A 3 -11.29 -8.01 -17.71
CA ARG A 3 -10.75 -8.68 -18.89
C ARG A 3 -10.24 -7.64 -19.89
N ILE A 4 -8.97 -7.75 -20.28
CA ILE A 4 -8.33 -6.89 -21.28
C ILE A 4 -8.69 -7.35 -22.69
N THR A 5 -8.45 -8.63 -22.99
CA THR A 5 -8.68 -9.18 -24.33
C THR A 5 -8.95 -10.68 -24.28
N ARG A 6 -9.39 -11.24 -25.42
CA ARG A 6 -9.66 -12.67 -25.61
C ARG A 6 -8.96 -13.15 -26.87
N ASP A 7 -8.41 -14.36 -26.81
CA ASP A 7 -7.85 -15.06 -27.96
C ASP A 7 -8.71 -16.30 -28.26
N ALA A 8 -8.98 -16.55 -29.54
CA ALA A 8 -9.86 -17.63 -29.97
C ALA A 8 -9.26 -19.04 -29.77
N THR A 9 -7.95 -19.12 -29.55
CA THR A 9 -7.21 -20.37 -29.39
C THR A 9 -6.52 -20.39 -28.03
N SER A 10 -6.83 -21.38 -27.19
CA SER A 10 -6.09 -21.61 -25.95
C SER A 10 -4.77 -22.35 -26.22
N PRO A 11 -3.66 -21.96 -25.54
CA PRO A 11 -2.42 -22.74 -25.54
C PRO A 11 -2.61 -24.10 -24.83
N SER A 12 -1.59 -24.96 -24.90
CA SER A 12 -1.60 -26.22 -24.17
C SER A 12 -1.77 -25.99 -22.66
N ALA A 13 -2.43 -26.93 -21.97
CA ALA A 13 -2.66 -26.83 -20.52
C ALA A 13 -1.36 -26.78 -19.70
N GLU A 14 -0.25 -27.28 -20.24
CA GLU A 14 1.08 -27.17 -19.62
C GLU A 14 1.66 -25.76 -19.73
N LEU A 15 1.59 -25.16 -20.92
CA LEU A 15 2.03 -23.78 -21.12
C LEU A 15 1.19 -22.81 -20.29
N LEU A 16 -0.14 -23.01 -20.24
CA LEU A 16 -1.02 -22.17 -19.42
C LEU A 16 -0.65 -22.22 -17.93
N ARG A 17 -0.44 -23.42 -17.36
CA ARG A 17 0.04 -23.59 -15.98
C ARG A 17 1.40 -22.93 -15.73
N SER A 18 2.31 -23.00 -16.70
CA SER A 18 3.61 -22.33 -16.61
C SER A 18 3.46 -20.80 -16.54
N LEU A 19 2.57 -20.22 -17.36
CA LEU A 19 2.29 -18.79 -17.31
C LEU A 19 1.61 -18.42 -15.97
N GLU A 20 0.58 -19.14 -15.55
CA GLU A 20 -0.08 -18.90 -14.25
C GLU A 20 0.92 -18.96 -13.08
N SER A 21 1.83 -19.93 -13.08
CA SER A 21 2.90 -20.05 -12.07
C SER A 21 3.84 -18.85 -12.05
N LYS A 22 4.18 -18.26 -13.19
CA LYS A 22 5.04 -17.07 -13.26
C LYS A 22 4.32 -15.84 -12.71
N VAL A 23 3.03 -15.69 -12.99
CA VAL A 23 2.24 -14.58 -12.43
C VAL A 23 2.13 -14.74 -10.92
N GLU A 24 1.83 -15.94 -10.42
CA GLU A 24 1.78 -16.20 -8.99
C GLU A 24 3.12 -15.91 -8.30
N LEU A 25 4.24 -16.26 -8.95
CA LEU A 25 5.58 -15.94 -8.46
C LEU A 25 5.83 -14.42 -8.39
N LEU A 26 5.38 -13.66 -9.40
CA LEU A 26 5.44 -12.19 -9.36
C LEU A 26 4.58 -11.62 -8.23
N HIS A 27 3.33 -12.07 -8.07
CA HIS A 27 2.43 -11.60 -7.02
C HIS A 27 2.91 -11.94 -5.60
N ARG A 28 3.70 -13.00 -5.44
CA ARG A 28 4.32 -13.35 -4.16
C ARG A 28 5.40 -12.36 -3.73
N HIS A 29 6.11 -11.77 -4.70
CA HIS A 29 7.27 -10.92 -4.45
C HIS A 29 7.02 -9.43 -4.68
N PHE A 30 5.96 -9.07 -5.38
CA PHE A 30 5.66 -7.69 -5.75
C PHE A 30 4.24 -7.26 -5.37
N PRO A 31 4.05 -5.98 -5.02
CA PRO A 31 2.71 -5.40 -4.92
C PRO A 31 2.00 -5.40 -6.29
N PRO A 32 0.66 -5.26 -6.34
CA PRO A 32 -0.09 -5.25 -7.59
C PRO A 32 0.40 -4.22 -8.62
N SER A 33 0.99 -3.10 -8.18
CA SER A 33 1.56 -2.09 -9.08
C SER A 33 2.69 -2.63 -9.96
N VAL A 34 3.52 -3.56 -9.47
CA VAL A 34 4.60 -4.19 -10.26
C VAL A 34 4.17 -5.55 -10.79
N ALA A 35 3.43 -6.34 -10.01
CA ALA A 35 2.94 -7.66 -10.42
C ALA A 35 1.95 -7.60 -11.60
N SER A 36 1.18 -6.50 -11.72
CA SER A 36 0.21 -6.32 -12.82
C SER A 36 0.85 -5.93 -14.16
N LEU A 37 2.19 -5.89 -14.28
CA LEU A 37 2.84 -5.68 -15.57
C LEU A 37 2.46 -6.74 -16.60
N TYR A 38 2.21 -7.97 -16.15
CA TYR A 38 1.81 -9.09 -16.98
C TYR A 38 0.38 -9.50 -16.68
N ALA A 39 -0.46 -9.55 -17.71
CA ALA A 39 -1.85 -9.96 -17.56
C ALA A 39 -1.95 -11.43 -17.15
N ILE A 40 -2.96 -11.76 -16.33
CA ILE A 40 -3.26 -13.11 -15.85
C ILE A 40 -3.99 -13.88 -16.95
N PRO A 41 -3.42 -14.97 -17.48
CA PRO A 41 -4.11 -15.83 -18.44
C PRO A 41 -5.17 -16.69 -17.72
N ARG A 42 -6.35 -16.84 -18.32
CA ARG A 42 -7.43 -17.70 -17.81
C ARG A 42 -8.16 -18.41 -18.94
N THR A 43 -8.56 -19.66 -18.71
CA THR A 43 -9.46 -20.38 -19.62
C THR A 43 -10.88 -19.83 -19.50
N GLY A 44 -11.45 -19.38 -20.62
CA GLY A 44 -12.82 -18.91 -20.72
C GLY A 44 -13.79 -20.00 -21.17
N THR A 45 -15.06 -19.63 -21.34
CA THR A 45 -16.07 -20.50 -21.97
C THR A 45 -15.67 -20.78 -23.44
N GLN A 46 -15.82 -22.02 -23.91
CA GLN A 46 -15.47 -22.48 -25.27
C GLN A 46 -13.95 -22.56 -25.57
N ASP A 47 -13.10 -22.91 -24.60
CA ASP A 47 -11.63 -23.03 -24.79
C ASP A 47 -10.94 -21.77 -25.33
N ALA A 48 -11.53 -20.60 -25.10
CA ALA A 48 -10.94 -19.31 -25.44
C ALA A 48 -10.03 -18.83 -24.31
N LEU A 49 -8.80 -18.42 -24.63
CA LEU A 49 -7.90 -17.80 -23.66
C LEU A 49 -8.34 -16.35 -23.39
N GLN A 50 -8.38 -15.97 -22.13
CA GLN A 50 -8.71 -14.61 -21.70
C GLN A 50 -7.56 -14.02 -20.90
N TRP A 51 -7.23 -12.75 -21.14
CA TRP A 51 -6.21 -12.02 -20.40
C TRP A 51 -6.87 -11.03 -19.46
N TRP A 52 -6.55 -11.14 -18.17
CA TRP A 52 -7.16 -10.36 -17.09
C TRP A 52 -6.14 -9.49 -16.37
N SER A 53 -6.57 -8.37 -15.81
CA SER A 53 -5.76 -7.54 -14.93
C SER A 53 -6.55 -7.15 -13.68
N GLU A 54 -5.85 -6.96 -12.58
CA GLU A 54 -6.40 -6.41 -11.33
C GLU A 54 -6.61 -4.91 -11.41
N LEU A 55 -5.84 -4.22 -12.25
CA LEU A 55 -5.93 -2.79 -12.49
C LEU A 55 -7.31 -2.42 -13.05
N GLY A 56 -7.86 -1.32 -12.55
CA GLY A 56 -9.06 -0.69 -13.11
C GLY A 56 -8.76 0.14 -14.36
N GLY A 57 -9.80 0.71 -14.97
CA GLY A 57 -9.68 1.59 -16.14
C GLY A 57 -10.00 0.92 -17.47
N GLN A 58 -10.28 1.69 -18.51
CA GLN A 58 -10.53 1.12 -19.83
C GLN A 58 -9.21 0.64 -20.46
N PRO A 59 -9.09 -0.62 -20.92
CA PRO A 59 -7.90 -1.08 -21.61
C PRO A 59 -7.75 -0.36 -22.97
N LEU A 60 -6.67 0.39 -23.13
CA LEU A 60 -6.31 1.09 -24.37
C LEU A 60 -5.05 0.47 -24.98
N PRO A 61 -5.08 -0.03 -26.23
CA PRO A 61 -3.88 -0.49 -26.91
C PRO A 61 -2.83 0.62 -27.02
N TYR A 62 -1.55 0.29 -26.88
CA TYR A 62 -0.43 1.26 -26.96
C TYR A 62 -0.51 2.16 -28.21
N HIS A 63 -0.80 1.58 -29.36
CA HIS A 63 -0.90 2.32 -30.64
C HIS A 63 -2.05 3.33 -30.72
N ASN A 64 -3.00 3.27 -29.78
CA ASN A 64 -4.12 4.20 -29.70
C ASN A 64 -3.86 5.37 -28.74
N LEU A 65 -2.72 5.39 -28.06
CA LEU A 65 -2.30 6.48 -27.17
C LEU A 65 -1.61 7.59 -27.97
N ASP A 66 -1.67 8.83 -27.46
CA ASP A 66 -0.86 9.92 -28.00
C ASP A 66 0.64 9.73 -27.68
N ALA A 67 1.50 10.51 -28.36
CA ALA A 67 2.95 10.35 -28.27
C ALA A 67 3.50 10.57 -26.84
N THR A 68 2.90 11.47 -26.06
CA THR A 68 3.32 11.76 -24.68
C THR A 68 2.95 10.59 -23.77
N ALA A 69 1.71 10.11 -23.87
CA ALA A 69 1.22 8.94 -23.15
C ALA A 69 2.01 7.67 -23.50
N GLN A 70 2.38 7.50 -24.77
CA GLN A 70 3.25 6.40 -25.22
C GLN A 70 4.62 6.42 -24.53
N GLN A 71 5.30 7.58 -24.51
CA GLN A 71 6.60 7.73 -23.84
C GLN A 71 6.50 7.46 -22.34
N ALA A 72 5.49 8.02 -21.68
CA ALA A 72 5.24 7.79 -20.25
C ALA A 72 4.98 6.31 -19.95
N LEU A 73 4.19 5.62 -20.78
CA LEU A 73 3.88 4.20 -20.60
C LEU A 73 5.13 3.33 -20.74
N LEU A 74 6.00 3.63 -21.71
CA LEU A 74 7.27 2.92 -21.90
C LEU A 74 8.26 3.18 -20.76
N ALA A 75 8.31 4.40 -20.22
CA ALA A 75 9.14 4.71 -19.06
C ALA A 75 8.69 3.89 -17.83
N ARG A 76 7.38 3.82 -17.57
CA ARG A 76 6.81 2.97 -16.50
C ARG A 76 7.08 1.48 -16.74
N TYR A 77 6.99 1.03 -18.00
CA TYR A 77 7.33 -0.35 -18.36
C TYR A 77 8.80 -0.66 -17.99
N GLN A 78 9.73 0.20 -18.38
CA GLN A 78 11.16 0.05 -18.07
C GLN A 78 11.41 0.05 -16.56
N GLN A 79 10.76 0.94 -15.81
CA GLN A 79 10.87 0.99 -14.36
C GLN A 79 10.44 -0.35 -13.71
N ARG A 80 9.34 -0.95 -14.17
CA ARG A 80 8.86 -2.24 -13.65
C ARG A 80 9.75 -3.41 -14.06
N GLN A 81 10.30 -3.40 -15.28
CA GLN A 81 11.31 -4.37 -15.73
C GLN A 81 12.56 -4.36 -14.84
N LEU A 82 13.04 -3.17 -14.45
CA LEU A 82 14.17 -3.03 -13.53
C LEU A 82 13.88 -3.62 -12.15
N ALA A 83 12.64 -3.50 -11.67
CA ALA A 83 12.24 -4.15 -10.41
C ALA A 83 12.30 -5.68 -10.52
N ILE A 84 11.80 -6.26 -11.62
CA ILE A 84 11.86 -7.71 -11.88
C ILE A 84 13.31 -8.18 -12.01
N GLN A 85 14.17 -7.42 -12.67
CA GLN A 85 15.61 -7.72 -12.77
C GLN A 85 16.27 -7.81 -11.40
N ARG A 86 16.03 -6.83 -10.51
CA ARG A 86 16.57 -6.87 -9.14
C ARG A 86 16.10 -8.10 -8.37
N LEU A 87 14.82 -8.47 -8.50
CA LEU A 87 14.31 -9.68 -7.88
C LEU A 87 15.00 -10.95 -8.42
N VAL A 88 15.21 -11.05 -9.73
CA VAL A 88 15.95 -12.17 -10.33
C VAL A 88 17.36 -12.29 -9.74
N ASP A 89 18.06 -11.16 -9.59
CA ASP A 89 19.41 -11.12 -9.01
C ASP A 89 19.42 -11.51 -7.52
N GLU A 90 18.42 -11.07 -6.74
CA GLU A 90 18.25 -11.46 -5.35
C GLU A 90 17.92 -12.95 -5.18
N LEU A 91 17.02 -13.49 -6.01
CA LEU A 91 16.67 -14.92 -6.00
C LEU A 91 17.88 -15.78 -6.34
N ARG A 92 18.68 -15.35 -7.31
CA ARG A 92 19.94 -16.00 -7.69
C ARG A 92 20.94 -15.99 -6.54
N ALA A 93 21.10 -14.84 -5.86
CA ALA A 93 21.99 -14.72 -4.69
C ALA A 93 21.56 -15.63 -3.53
N ARG A 94 20.26 -15.90 -3.39
CA ARG A 94 19.67 -16.77 -2.36
C ARG A 94 19.63 -18.26 -2.76
N GLY A 95 20.19 -18.64 -3.91
CA GLY A 95 20.23 -20.03 -4.39
C GLY A 95 18.90 -20.54 -4.95
N LYS A 96 17.93 -19.67 -5.22
CA LYS A 96 16.62 -20.01 -5.79
C LYS A 96 16.67 -20.02 -7.32
N SER A 97 17.48 -20.92 -7.88
CA SER A 97 17.79 -20.94 -9.32
C SER A 97 16.56 -21.15 -10.21
N GLU A 98 15.64 -22.05 -9.86
CA GLU A 98 14.44 -22.33 -10.66
C GLU A 98 13.49 -21.12 -10.75
N GLU A 99 13.22 -20.46 -9.62
CA GLU A 99 12.39 -19.24 -9.56
C GLU A 99 13.05 -18.09 -10.35
N SER A 100 14.37 -17.90 -10.19
CA SER A 100 15.12 -16.87 -10.91
C SER A 100 15.08 -17.08 -12.44
N GLN A 101 15.29 -18.32 -12.91
CA GLN A 101 15.22 -18.66 -14.33
C GLN A 101 13.81 -18.48 -14.90
N ALA A 102 12.77 -18.81 -14.13
CA ALA A 102 11.38 -18.62 -14.56
C ALA A 102 11.06 -17.13 -14.80
N LEU A 103 11.49 -16.25 -13.89
CA LEU A 103 11.27 -14.80 -13.99
C LEU A 103 12.18 -14.13 -15.03
N GLU A 104 13.40 -14.62 -15.21
CA GLU A 104 14.34 -14.09 -16.21
C GLU A 104 13.75 -14.12 -17.64
N THR A 105 12.91 -15.11 -17.96
CA THR A 105 12.20 -15.18 -19.26
C THR A 105 11.20 -14.06 -19.50
N LEU A 106 10.82 -13.31 -18.47
CA LEU A 106 9.91 -12.18 -18.58
C LEU A 106 10.66 -10.89 -18.95
N ILE A 107 11.97 -10.82 -18.65
CA ILE A 107 12.74 -9.61 -18.80
C ILE A 107 13.05 -9.35 -20.28
N GLY A 108 12.66 -8.19 -20.78
CA GLY A 108 12.89 -7.81 -22.17
C GLY A 108 12.09 -6.60 -22.66
N ALA A 109 12.34 -6.20 -23.90
CA ALA A 109 11.54 -5.16 -24.56
C ALA A 109 10.08 -5.63 -24.75
N PRO A 110 9.08 -4.75 -24.56
CA PRO A 110 7.69 -5.14 -24.76
C PRO A 110 7.40 -5.29 -26.26
N ASP A 111 6.57 -6.27 -26.61
CA ASP A 111 5.88 -6.24 -27.89
C ASP A 111 4.77 -5.19 -27.84
N LEU A 112 4.95 -4.10 -28.59
CA LEU A 112 4.03 -2.96 -28.60
C LEU A 112 2.62 -3.32 -29.10
N ASN A 113 2.47 -4.40 -29.88
CA ASN A 113 1.14 -4.90 -30.30
C ASN A 113 0.37 -5.56 -29.16
N ASN A 114 1.07 -5.90 -28.09
CA ASN A 114 0.56 -6.60 -26.93
C ASN A 114 0.64 -5.76 -25.65
N LEU A 115 1.02 -4.48 -25.76
CA LEU A 115 1.08 -3.54 -24.66
C LEU A 115 -0.22 -2.72 -24.60
N TYR A 116 -0.83 -2.67 -23.42
CA TYR A 116 -2.02 -1.89 -23.12
C TYR A 116 -1.75 -0.91 -21.99
N SER A 117 -2.43 0.24 -22.02
CA SER A 117 -2.57 1.16 -20.90
C SER A 117 -3.90 0.89 -20.19
N LEU A 118 -3.84 0.71 -18.87
CA LEU A 118 -5.00 0.68 -17.98
C LEU A 118 -4.76 1.75 -16.91
N ASN A 119 -5.47 2.89 -16.99
CA ASN A 119 -5.22 4.07 -16.14
C ASN A 119 -3.74 4.49 -16.14
N ASP A 120 -3.16 4.65 -17.33
CA ASP A 120 -1.74 4.99 -17.55
C ASP A 120 -0.72 3.95 -17.09
N GLU A 121 -1.16 2.79 -16.61
CA GLU A 121 -0.29 1.70 -16.20
C GLU A 121 -0.08 0.66 -17.32
N PRO A 122 1.18 0.23 -17.58
CA PRO A 122 1.47 -0.74 -18.62
C PRO A 122 1.04 -2.16 -18.23
N VAL A 123 0.32 -2.83 -19.12
CA VAL A 123 0.01 -4.25 -19.00
C VAL A 123 0.30 -4.96 -20.32
N VAL A 124 1.14 -5.99 -20.26
CA VAL A 124 1.44 -6.87 -21.39
C VAL A 124 0.48 -8.04 -21.39
N VAL A 125 -0.15 -8.30 -22.52
CA VAL A 125 -0.91 -9.53 -22.79
C VAL A 125 -0.09 -10.44 -23.71
N ARG A 126 -0.46 -11.72 -23.85
CA ARG A 126 0.20 -12.65 -24.79
C ARG A 126 1.71 -12.82 -24.56
N TRP A 127 2.19 -12.45 -23.38
CA TRP A 127 3.57 -12.70 -22.98
C TRP A 127 3.78 -14.21 -22.80
N GLY A 128 4.98 -14.67 -23.14
CA GLY A 128 5.31 -16.11 -23.13
C GLY A 128 4.65 -16.93 -24.25
N LEU A 129 3.81 -16.33 -25.10
CA LEU A 129 3.36 -16.93 -26.35
C LEU A 129 4.33 -16.56 -27.48
N GLN A 130 4.60 -17.52 -28.36
CA GLN A 130 5.41 -17.24 -29.56
C GLN A 130 4.65 -16.29 -30.49
N PRO A 131 5.30 -15.26 -31.07
CA PRO A 131 4.69 -14.41 -32.07
C PRO A 131 4.16 -15.27 -33.22
N LYS A 132 2.91 -15.05 -33.62
CA LYS A 132 2.32 -15.75 -34.75
C LYS A 132 3.04 -15.30 -36.03
N SER A 133 4.03 -16.05 -36.47
CA SER A 133 4.62 -15.90 -37.81
C SER A 133 3.49 -15.91 -38.84
N ALA A 134 3.44 -14.89 -39.70
CA ALA A 134 2.45 -14.82 -40.77
C ALA A 134 2.49 -16.13 -41.58
N PRO A 135 1.34 -16.76 -41.88
CA PRO A 135 1.32 -18.04 -42.54
C PRO A 135 1.87 -17.91 -43.97
N VAL A 136 3.00 -18.57 -44.23
CA VAL A 136 3.40 -18.93 -45.59
C VAL A 136 2.33 -19.86 -46.15
N ALA A 137 1.74 -19.45 -47.27
CA ALA A 137 0.68 -20.17 -47.96
C ALA A 137 1.13 -21.60 -48.33
N PRO A 138 0.39 -22.65 -47.97
CA PRO A 138 0.52 -23.96 -48.58
C PRO A 138 -0.26 -24.00 -49.91
N PRO A 139 0.20 -24.75 -50.94
CA PRO A 139 -0.55 -24.93 -52.16
C PRO A 139 -1.75 -25.87 -51.96
N ALA A 140 -2.74 -25.66 -52.82
CA ALA A 140 -4.05 -26.28 -52.84
C ALA A 140 -4.03 -27.83 -52.84
N SER A 141 -4.97 -28.44 -52.10
CA SER A 141 -5.54 -29.74 -52.48
C SER A 141 -7.01 -29.88 -52.03
N VAL A 142 -7.77 -30.28 -53.05
CA VAL A 142 -9.16 -30.75 -53.26
C VAL A 142 -9.89 -31.40 -52.06
N PRO A 143 -11.25 -31.29 -51.94
CA PRO A 143 -12.01 -31.80 -50.80
C PRO A 143 -12.49 -33.25 -51.00
N ALA A 144 -12.57 -34.03 -49.90
CA ALA A 144 -13.38 -35.26 -49.88
C ALA A 144 -13.83 -35.69 -48.46
N SER A 145 -15.15 -35.81 -48.32
CA SER A 145 -15.95 -36.82 -47.59
C SER A 145 -15.74 -37.10 -46.09
N THR A 146 -16.79 -36.80 -45.31
CA THR A 146 -17.30 -37.58 -44.15
C THR A 146 -17.46 -39.08 -44.48
N PRO A 147 -17.36 -40.04 -43.51
CA PRO A 147 -18.42 -40.24 -42.50
C PRO A 147 -18.06 -40.85 -41.11
N ALA A 148 -19.04 -40.72 -40.20
CA ALA A 148 -19.57 -41.69 -39.21
C ALA A 148 -18.73 -42.24 -38.03
N ALA A 149 -19.20 -41.87 -36.82
CA ALA A 149 -19.72 -42.72 -35.72
C ALA A 149 -18.82 -43.62 -34.83
N ALA A 150 -19.21 -43.58 -33.53
CA ALA A 150 -18.96 -44.51 -32.40
C ALA A 150 -17.59 -44.36 -31.69
N SER A 151 -17.44 -44.40 -30.36
CA SER A 151 -18.23 -45.11 -29.32
C SER A 151 -18.04 -44.47 -27.94
N LEU A 152 -19.08 -44.53 -27.11
CA LEU A 152 -19.05 -44.25 -25.67
C LEU A 152 -18.41 -45.41 -24.89
N ILE A 153 -17.58 -45.13 -23.90
CA ILE A 153 -17.23 -46.07 -22.83
C ILE A 153 -17.50 -45.38 -21.49
N GLN A 154 -18.57 -45.83 -20.82
CA GLN A 154 -18.88 -45.53 -19.42
C GLN A 154 -18.07 -46.47 -18.52
N SER A 155 -17.41 -45.93 -17.49
CA SER A 155 -16.91 -46.73 -16.37
C SER A 155 -17.81 -46.52 -15.14
N ARG A 156 -18.06 -47.65 -14.47
CA ARG A 156 -19.08 -47.87 -13.47
C ARG A 156 -18.39 -48.02 -12.12
N HIS A 157 -18.69 -47.17 -11.15
CA HIS A 157 -18.39 -47.45 -9.75
C HIS A 157 -19.63 -47.20 -8.89
N TRP A 158 -20.30 -48.31 -8.62
CA TRP A 158 -21.33 -48.50 -7.61
C TRP A 158 -20.58 -48.94 -6.33
N TRP A 159 -20.94 -48.34 -5.18
CA TRP A 159 -20.83 -48.84 -3.78
C TRP A 159 -20.26 -47.79 -2.82
N LEU A 160 -21.17 -47.08 -2.14
CA LEU A 160 -21.19 -46.77 -0.70
C LEU A 160 -22.26 -45.68 -0.47
N ARG A 161 -23.51 -46.10 -0.24
CA ARG A 161 -24.58 -45.22 0.24
C ARG A 161 -24.53 -45.20 1.76
N ILE A 162 -23.72 -44.29 2.31
CA ILE A 162 -23.94 -43.73 3.65
C ILE A 162 -24.79 -42.47 3.41
N PRO A 163 -25.87 -42.21 4.18
CA PRO A 163 -26.71 -41.03 3.95
C PRO A 163 -25.91 -39.75 4.28
N LEU A 164 -25.31 -39.14 3.27
CA LEU A 164 -24.48 -37.92 3.34
C LEU A 164 -25.19 -36.73 4.03
N TRP A 165 -26.53 -36.76 4.08
CA TRP A 165 -27.35 -35.74 4.72
C TRP A 165 -27.21 -35.67 6.25
N LEU A 166 -26.80 -36.77 6.91
CA LEU A 166 -26.59 -36.79 8.37
C LEU A 166 -25.29 -36.06 8.80
N LEU A 167 -24.32 -35.88 7.90
CA LEU A 167 -23.11 -35.08 8.13
C LEU A 167 -23.23 -33.65 7.62
N LEU A 168 -24.00 -33.43 6.55
CA LEU A 168 -24.19 -32.09 5.97
C LEU A 168 -25.00 -31.15 6.87
N LEU A 169 -25.99 -31.66 7.60
CA LEU A 169 -26.86 -30.84 8.44
C LEU A 169 -26.14 -30.21 9.66
N PRO A 170 -25.31 -30.95 10.44
CA PRO A 170 -24.51 -30.33 11.49
C PRO A 170 -23.41 -29.42 10.93
N LEU A 171 -22.83 -29.74 9.77
CA LEU A 171 -21.85 -28.87 9.09
C LEU A 171 -22.48 -27.55 8.64
N LEU A 172 -23.71 -27.60 8.10
CA LEU A 172 -24.48 -26.43 7.70
C LEU A 172 -24.84 -25.56 8.91
N LEU A 173 -25.27 -26.18 10.02
CA LEU A 173 -25.57 -25.47 11.26
C LEU A 173 -24.31 -24.83 11.86
N LEU A 174 -23.17 -25.50 11.82
CA LEU A 174 -21.88 -24.96 12.27
C LEU A 174 -21.43 -23.80 11.38
N LEU A 175 -21.63 -23.91 10.06
CA LEU A 175 -21.31 -22.86 9.09
C LEU A 175 -22.23 -21.65 9.25
N LEU A 176 -23.53 -21.85 9.49
CA LEU A 176 -24.49 -20.79 9.81
C LEU A 176 -24.18 -20.14 11.16
N TRP A 177 -23.75 -20.90 12.16
CA TRP A 177 -23.33 -20.38 13.46
C TRP A 177 -22.04 -19.56 13.35
N LEU A 178 -21.06 -20.02 12.58
CA LEU A 178 -19.85 -19.27 12.24
C LEU A 178 -20.19 -17.97 11.50
N LEU A 179 -21.01 -18.03 10.44
CA LEU A 179 -21.49 -16.85 9.71
C LEU A 179 -22.27 -15.87 10.60
N TRP A 180 -23.09 -16.38 11.52
CA TRP A 180 -23.84 -15.57 12.48
C TRP A 180 -22.92 -14.90 13.51
N SER A 181 -21.92 -15.62 14.02
CA SER A 181 -20.92 -15.08 14.96
C SER A 181 -20.01 -14.03 14.29
N TRP A 182 -19.79 -14.16 12.97
CA TRP A 182 -18.98 -13.25 12.15
C TRP A 182 -19.81 -12.16 11.45
N ARG A 183 -21.12 -12.07 11.70
CA ARG A 183 -22.01 -11.13 10.99
C ARG A 183 -21.54 -9.68 11.05
N GLY A 184 -20.94 -9.24 12.16
CA GLY A 184 -20.40 -7.87 12.28
C GLY A 184 -19.15 -7.64 11.44
N GLY A 185 -18.25 -8.63 11.35
CA GLY A 185 -17.03 -8.54 10.54
C GLY A 185 -17.30 -8.69 9.05
N LEU A 186 -18.14 -9.66 8.66
CA LEU A 186 -18.53 -9.88 7.27
C LEU A 186 -19.36 -8.73 6.69
N TRP A 187 -20.21 -8.09 7.49
CA TRP A 187 -21.01 -6.95 7.04
C TRP A 187 -20.15 -5.71 6.80
N ASN A 188 -19.18 -5.42 7.67
CA ASN A 188 -18.21 -4.33 7.46
C ASN A 188 -17.28 -4.59 6.27
N LEU A 189 -16.98 -5.87 5.96
CA LEU A 189 -16.22 -6.28 4.78
C LEU A 189 -17.00 -6.11 3.47
N LEU A 190 -18.31 -6.30 3.49
CA LEU A 190 -19.19 -6.20 2.31
C LEU A 190 -19.76 -4.79 2.10
N TYR A 191 -19.93 -4.03 3.18
CA TYR A 191 -20.47 -2.68 3.21
C TYR A 191 -19.59 -1.81 4.12
N PRO A 192 -18.43 -1.34 3.63
CA PRO A 192 -17.57 -0.47 4.42
C PRO A 192 -18.35 0.81 4.74
N THR A 193 -18.68 1.02 6.02
CA THR A 193 -19.17 2.32 6.48
C THR A 193 -18.03 3.31 6.30
N PRO A 194 -18.24 4.46 5.62
CA PRO A 194 -17.23 5.50 5.57
C PRO A 194 -16.86 5.91 7.00
N ILE A 195 -15.58 6.19 7.22
CA ILE A 195 -15.14 6.78 8.48
C ILE A 195 -15.66 8.20 8.49
N GLU A 196 -16.56 8.49 9.42
CA GLU A 196 -17.13 9.82 9.64
C GLU A 196 -16.58 10.39 10.95
N SER A 197 -16.55 11.71 11.03
CA SER A 197 -16.01 12.40 12.19
C SER A 197 -16.83 12.10 13.45
N TYR A 198 -16.16 11.68 14.51
CA TYR A 198 -16.80 11.20 15.75
C TYR A 198 -17.85 12.17 16.29
N ALA A 199 -17.57 13.47 16.25
CA ALA A 199 -18.48 14.49 16.75
C ALA A 199 -19.74 14.71 15.88
N CYS A 200 -19.78 14.19 14.64
CA CYS A 200 -20.94 14.29 13.75
C CYS A 200 -22.02 13.23 14.01
N THR A 201 -21.67 12.13 14.69
CA THR A 201 -22.55 10.96 14.79
C THR A 201 -22.88 10.66 16.25
N ALA A 202 -24.12 10.96 16.65
CA ALA A 202 -24.58 10.71 18.01
C ALA A 202 -24.52 9.22 18.37
N GLY A 203 -23.79 8.88 19.44
CA GLY A 203 -23.60 7.49 19.88
C GLY A 203 -22.55 6.70 19.09
N ALA A 204 -21.72 7.37 18.27
CA ALA A 204 -20.57 6.74 17.64
C ALA A 204 -19.61 6.14 18.69
N ALA A 205 -18.91 5.07 18.32
CA ALA A 205 -17.86 4.52 19.16
C ALA A 205 -16.66 5.48 19.15
N LYS A 206 -16.20 5.91 20.34
CA LYS A 206 -14.99 6.73 20.50
C LYS A 206 -13.82 6.11 19.75
N PRO A 207 -13.19 6.75 18.75
CA PRO A 207 -12.09 6.16 18.01
C PRO A 207 -10.83 6.00 18.88
N ASP A 208 -9.95 5.07 18.51
CA ASP A 208 -8.61 5.01 19.09
C ASP A 208 -7.72 6.07 18.43
N PHE A 209 -6.94 6.80 19.24
CA PHE A 209 -6.08 7.87 18.73
C PHE A 209 -4.65 7.74 19.26
N VAL A 210 -3.70 7.65 18.33
CA VAL A 210 -2.27 7.53 18.64
C VAL A 210 -1.50 8.59 17.87
N VAL A 211 -0.49 9.14 18.51
CA VAL A 211 0.43 10.08 17.90
C VAL A 211 1.82 9.49 17.96
N VAL A 212 2.51 9.46 16.82
CA VAL A 212 3.93 9.16 16.73
C VAL A 212 4.66 10.49 16.50
N LEU A 213 5.58 10.82 17.40
CA LEU A 213 6.39 12.03 17.28
C LEU A 213 7.84 11.64 17.02
N ASP A 214 8.36 12.07 15.86
CA ASP A 214 9.75 11.86 15.50
C ASP A 214 10.67 12.66 16.44
N THR A 215 11.60 11.94 17.04
CA THR A 215 12.63 12.44 17.95
C THR A 215 14.01 12.06 17.46
N SER A 216 14.20 11.85 16.15
CA SER A 216 15.48 11.57 15.51
C SER A 216 16.41 12.77 15.49
N GLY A 217 17.71 12.55 15.28
CA GLY A 217 18.71 13.63 15.27
C GLY A 217 18.48 14.71 14.21
N SER A 218 17.87 14.38 13.06
CA SER A 218 17.50 15.34 12.00
C SER A 218 16.45 16.35 12.46
N MET A 219 15.67 16.01 13.49
CA MET A 219 14.69 16.92 14.07
C MET A 219 15.33 18.13 14.79
N ASN A 220 16.64 18.09 15.08
CA ASN A 220 17.39 19.25 15.59
C ASN A 220 17.75 20.27 14.51
N ILE A 221 17.53 19.96 13.23
CA ILE A 221 17.85 20.85 12.13
C ILE A 221 16.78 21.96 12.03
N ASN A 222 17.17 23.16 11.62
CA ASN A 222 16.28 24.26 11.33
C ASN A 222 15.26 23.86 10.24
N ILE A 223 14.00 24.26 10.41
CA ILE A 223 12.92 23.91 9.47
C ILE A 223 13.18 24.39 8.04
N ASN A 224 13.97 25.46 7.85
CA ASN A 224 14.30 26.03 6.54
C ASN A 224 15.58 25.45 5.91
N ALA A 225 16.13 24.36 6.46
CA ALA A 225 17.28 23.69 5.87
C ALA A 225 16.88 23.01 4.56
N THR A 226 17.72 23.16 3.53
CA THR A 226 17.52 22.52 2.23
C THR A 226 18.15 21.12 2.19
N ALA A 227 17.79 20.32 1.18
CA ALA A 227 18.44 19.03 0.95
C ALA A 227 19.97 19.14 0.78
N GLU A 228 20.46 20.23 0.18
CA GLU A 228 21.90 20.51 0.05
C GLU A 228 22.57 20.81 1.40
N ASP A 229 21.84 21.44 2.32
CA ASP A 229 22.32 21.71 3.67
C ASP A 229 22.41 20.43 4.51
N GLU A 230 21.45 19.52 4.35
CA GLU A 230 21.49 18.18 4.96
C GLU A 230 22.63 17.34 4.42
N GLU A 231 22.81 17.30 3.10
CA GLU A 231 23.93 16.59 2.48
C GLU A 231 25.28 17.14 2.96
N TRP A 232 25.38 18.46 3.12
CA TRP A 232 26.57 19.09 3.69
C TRP A 232 26.80 18.71 5.16
N LEU A 233 25.75 18.64 5.98
CA LEU A 233 25.83 18.16 7.36
C LEU A 233 26.33 16.72 7.42
N LEU A 234 25.77 15.83 6.59
CA LEU A 234 26.14 14.42 6.50
C LEU A 234 27.58 14.20 6.01
N LYS A 235 28.07 15.04 5.09
CA LYS A 235 29.45 14.97 4.56
C LYS A 235 30.52 15.53 5.52
N GLY A 236 30.17 15.76 6.79
CA GLY A 236 31.10 16.16 7.84
C GLY A 236 30.84 17.55 8.43
N GLY A 237 29.85 18.30 7.93
CA GLY A 237 29.44 19.57 8.52
C GLY A 237 29.03 19.44 9.99
N ALA A 238 28.46 18.30 10.38
CA ALA A 238 28.10 17.99 11.77
C ALA A 238 29.31 17.99 12.73
N ASN A 239 30.50 17.65 12.25
CA ASN A 239 31.73 17.57 13.06
C ASN A 239 32.43 18.93 13.25
N LEU A 240 31.95 19.99 12.58
CA LEU A 240 32.51 21.32 12.75
C LEU A 240 32.12 21.92 14.11
N PRO A 241 32.91 22.87 14.64
CA PRO A 241 32.54 23.60 15.85
C PRO A 241 31.20 24.34 15.69
N ASP A 242 30.43 24.47 16.77
CA ASP A 242 29.10 25.09 16.75
C ASP A 242 29.11 26.57 16.35
N ASN A 243 30.25 27.25 16.49
CA ASN A 243 30.43 28.63 16.03
C ASN A 243 30.68 28.74 14.51
N ASN A 244 30.75 27.62 13.77
CA ASN A 244 30.80 27.67 12.32
C ASN A 244 29.50 28.30 11.80
N PRO A 245 29.55 29.34 10.95
CA PRO A 245 28.37 30.11 10.58
C PRO A 245 27.31 29.27 9.85
N ARG A 246 27.71 28.27 9.06
CA ARG A 246 26.76 27.38 8.37
C ARG A 246 26.12 26.40 9.35
N LYS A 247 26.91 25.77 10.23
CA LYS A 247 26.38 24.88 11.29
C LYS A 247 25.46 25.64 12.24
N ALA A 248 25.87 26.81 12.72
CA ALA A 248 25.08 27.66 13.60
C ALA A 248 23.71 28.02 12.98
N ARG A 249 23.67 28.38 11.69
CA ARG A 249 22.41 28.63 10.97
C ARG A 249 21.52 27.39 10.94
N LEU A 250 22.09 26.21 10.67
CA LEU A 250 21.34 24.96 10.55
C LEU A 250 20.85 24.40 11.88
N MET A 251 21.44 24.80 13.00
CA MET A 251 21.03 24.41 14.35
C MET A 251 20.25 25.52 15.08
N ALA A 252 19.94 26.62 14.39
CA ALA A 252 19.17 27.72 14.96
C ALA A 252 17.68 27.38 15.03
N GLU A 253 16.96 28.01 15.95
CA GLU A 253 15.51 27.92 16.02
C GLU A 253 14.82 28.68 14.86
N PRO A 254 13.60 28.28 14.44
CA PRO A 254 12.88 27.10 14.91
C PRO A 254 13.43 25.81 14.28
N THR A 255 13.72 24.83 15.14
CA THR A 255 14.05 23.47 14.72
C THR A 255 12.79 22.72 14.27
N ARG A 256 12.96 21.65 13.49
CA ARG A 256 11.86 20.75 13.11
C ARG A 256 11.15 20.19 14.34
N LEU A 257 11.89 19.81 15.39
CA LEU A 257 11.33 19.38 16.66
C LEU A 257 10.51 20.48 17.34
N ALA A 258 10.99 21.73 17.33
CA ALA A 258 10.23 22.85 17.90
C ALA A 258 8.89 23.06 17.17
N VAL A 259 8.89 22.98 15.83
CA VAL A 259 7.67 23.04 15.02
C VAL A 259 6.77 21.85 15.32
N ALA A 260 7.30 20.64 15.45
CA ALA A 260 6.54 19.43 15.80
C ALA A 260 5.87 19.55 17.18
N LYS A 261 6.58 20.02 18.20
CA LYS A 261 6.05 20.25 19.55
C LYS A 261 4.91 21.26 19.56
N GLN A 262 5.07 22.39 18.85
CA GLN A 262 4.03 23.41 18.71
C GLN A 262 2.79 22.86 17.99
N SER A 263 3.01 22.07 16.95
CA SER A 263 1.99 21.43 16.14
C SER A 263 1.20 20.39 16.95
N PHE A 264 1.91 19.58 17.72
CA PHE A 264 1.34 18.64 18.68
C PHE A 264 0.48 19.34 19.74
N ALA A 265 0.94 20.46 20.32
CA ALA A 265 0.13 21.21 21.27
C ALA A 265 -1.16 21.75 20.64
N SER A 266 -1.05 22.33 19.42
CA SER A 266 -2.20 22.86 18.68
C SER A 266 -3.23 21.77 18.29
N MET A 267 -2.76 20.54 18.11
CA MET A 267 -3.59 19.37 17.85
C MET A 267 -4.36 18.96 19.11
N ILE A 268 -3.69 18.88 20.27
CA ILE A 268 -4.33 18.53 21.55
C ILE A 268 -5.50 19.48 21.89
N ASP A 269 -5.33 20.77 21.58
CA ASP A 269 -6.36 21.80 21.83
C ASP A 269 -7.63 21.58 21.00
N GLN A 270 -7.54 20.92 19.85
CA GLN A 270 -8.66 20.67 18.94
C GLN A 270 -9.28 19.28 19.10
N LEU A 271 -8.61 18.38 19.83
CA LEU A 271 -9.06 17.01 19.97
C LEU A 271 -10.33 16.92 20.82
N HIS A 272 -11.33 16.17 20.36
CA HIS A 272 -12.57 15.97 21.12
C HIS A 272 -12.28 15.57 22.57
N PRO A 273 -12.93 16.17 23.60
CA PRO A 273 -12.62 15.90 25.00
C PRO A 273 -12.77 14.44 25.41
N ASP A 274 -13.66 13.71 24.74
CA ASP A 274 -13.87 12.28 24.98
C ASP A 274 -12.75 11.41 24.44
N ILE A 275 -11.87 11.91 23.55
CA ILE A 275 -10.83 11.11 22.90
C ILE A 275 -9.53 11.16 23.72
N ASP A 276 -9.01 9.98 24.05
CA ASP A 276 -7.72 9.83 24.75
C ASP A 276 -6.61 9.78 23.71
N ILE A 277 -5.43 10.30 24.07
CA ILE A 277 -4.26 10.33 23.19
C ILE A 277 -3.23 9.35 23.73
N ARG A 278 -2.77 8.42 22.90
CA ARG A 278 -1.52 7.70 23.18
C ARG A 278 -0.38 8.38 22.45
N LEU A 279 0.75 8.59 23.13
CA LEU A 279 1.96 9.14 22.51
C LEU A 279 3.01 8.04 22.39
N ILE A 280 3.60 7.92 21.20
CA ILE A 280 4.75 7.09 20.92
C ILE A 280 5.88 8.01 20.46
N THR A 281 7.06 7.80 21.03
CA THR A 281 8.32 8.43 20.61
C THR A 281 9.35 7.33 20.41
N PHE A 282 10.59 7.67 20.05
CA PHE A 282 11.64 6.66 19.92
C PHE A 282 13.01 7.23 20.21
N GLN A 283 13.94 6.34 20.55
CA GLN A 283 15.32 6.68 20.84
C GLN A 283 16.22 5.83 19.95
N GLY A 284 16.39 6.27 18.72
CA GLY A 284 17.14 5.52 17.71
C GLY A 284 16.47 4.22 17.28
N CYS A 285 17.23 3.39 16.55
CA CYS A 285 16.71 2.18 15.91
C CYS A 285 16.41 1.01 16.86
N THR A 286 16.68 1.13 18.16
CA THR A 286 16.60 0.01 19.11
C THR A 286 15.40 0.07 20.03
N HIS A 287 14.82 1.26 20.25
CA HIS A 287 13.78 1.46 21.25
C HIS A 287 12.68 2.41 20.76
N THR A 288 11.46 1.88 20.64
CA THR A 288 10.24 2.69 20.58
C THR A 288 9.61 2.78 21.96
N ILE A 289 9.16 3.98 22.34
CA ILE A 289 8.73 4.32 23.70
C ILE A 289 7.25 4.69 23.66
N ASP A 290 6.42 3.85 24.27
CA ASP A 290 5.02 4.15 24.54
C ASP A 290 4.94 5.02 25.79
N GLN A 291 4.71 6.32 25.61
CA GLN A 291 4.64 7.31 26.69
C GLN A 291 3.36 7.18 27.52
N GLY A 292 2.44 6.30 27.11
CA GLY A 292 1.18 6.03 27.80
C GLY A 292 -0.04 6.67 27.12
N LEU A 293 -1.20 6.47 27.76
CA LEU A 293 -2.50 6.95 27.31
C LEU A 293 -2.96 8.11 28.21
N PHE A 294 -3.33 9.23 27.60
CA PHE A 294 -3.65 10.48 28.27
C PHE A 294 -5.08 10.89 27.93
N GLY A 295 -5.95 10.91 28.93
CA GLY A 295 -7.28 11.51 28.81
C GLY A 295 -7.23 13.04 28.91
N ARG A 296 -8.39 13.68 28.80
CA ARG A 296 -8.55 15.14 28.81
C ARG A 296 -7.79 15.85 29.93
N ASP A 297 -7.93 15.38 31.17
CA ASP A 297 -7.38 16.06 32.35
C ASP A 297 -5.84 15.95 32.42
N ALA A 298 -5.26 14.96 31.73
CA ALA A 298 -3.81 14.75 31.67
C ALA A 298 -3.14 15.47 30.48
N ARG A 299 -3.90 16.11 29.58
CA ARG A 299 -3.38 16.81 28.39
C ARG A 299 -2.35 17.90 28.73
N PRO A 300 -2.52 18.74 29.78
CA PRO A 300 -1.49 19.73 30.14
C PRO A 300 -0.16 19.08 30.54
N GLN A 301 -0.21 17.95 31.25
CA GLN A 301 0.98 17.18 31.61
C GLN A 301 1.64 16.56 30.38
N LEU A 302 0.84 16.02 29.45
CA LEU A 302 1.34 15.50 28.18
C LEU A 302 2.07 16.57 27.36
N ILE A 303 1.49 17.77 27.24
CA ILE A 303 2.14 18.91 26.55
C ILE A 303 3.46 19.28 27.24
N ALA A 304 3.48 19.35 28.57
CA ALA A 304 4.70 19.65 29.33
C ALA A 304 5.78 18.58 29.11
N GLY A 305 5.40 17.29 29.06
CA GLY A 305 6.31 16.18 28.76
C GLY A 305 6.86 16.26 27.34
N VAL A 306 6.01 16.52 26.34
CA VAL A 306 6.44 16.69 24.95
C VAL A 306 7.40 17.87 24.80
N ASN A 307 7.18 18.97 25.50
CA ASN A 307 8.09 20.12 25.47
C ASN A 307 9.50 19.78 25.97
N GLN A 308 9.65 18.77 26.82
CA GLN A 308 10.94 18.31 27.35
C GLN A 308 11.66 17.29 26.46
N LEU A 309 11.01 16.79 25.41
CA LEU A 309 11.63 15.81 24.51
C LEU A 309 12.88 16.39 23.83
N GLN A 310 13.87 15.54 23.62
CA GLN A 310 15.09 15.88 22.91
C GLN A 310 15.20 14.96 21.69
N ALA A 311 15.75 15.49 20.61
CA ALA A 311 15.98 14.74 19.40
C ALA A 311 17.34 14.04 19.47
N ASP A 312 17.36 12.73 19.31
CA ASP A 312 18.56 11.91 19.26
C ASP A 312 18.45 10.75 18.26
N SER A 313 19.61 10.26 17.80
CA SER A 313 19.71 8.97 17.10
C SER A 313 18.95 8.88 15.74
N GLY A 314 18.69 7.66 15.25
CA GLY A 314 18.02 7.38 13.97
C GLY A 314 16.49 7.25 14.05
N THR A 315 15.84 7.05 12.90
CA THR A 315 14.38 7.12 12.71
C THR A 315 13.77 5.73 12.44
N PRO A 316 13.30 4.98 13.45
CA PRO A 316 12.64 3.67 13.28
C PRO A 316 11.17 3.84 12.86
N LEU A 317 10.95 4.45 11.70
CA LEU A 317 9.63 4.83 11.23
C LEU A 317 8.70 3.61 11.10
N ALA A 318 9.17 2.53 10.48
CA ALA A 318 8.42 1.29 10.30
C ALA A 318 8.05 0.66 11.65
N ALA A 319 9.00 0.52 12.58
CA ALA A 319 8.75 -0.07 13.89
C ALA A 319 7.83 0.80 14.76
N SER A 320 7.93 2.13 14.66
CA SER A 320 7.03 3.05 15.36
C SER A 320 5.59 2.96 14.84
N LEU A 321 5.42 2.78 13.52
CA LEU A 321 4.14 2.55 12.88
C LEU A 321 3.54 1.20 13.32
N GLU A 322 4.32 0.12 13.36
CA GLU A 322 3.86 -1.17 13.88
C GLU A 322 3.43 -1.07 15.35
N GLN A 323 4.21 -0.36 16.16
CA GLN A 323 3.86 -0.15 17.56
C GLN A 323 2.54 0.62 17.66
N ALA A 324 2.37 1.72 16.91
CA ALA A 324 1.14 2.50 16.91
C ALA A 324 -0.07 1.66 16.50
N ALA A 325 0.04 0.91 15.39
CA ALA A 325 -0.98 0.00 14.90
C ALA A 325 -1.34 -1.09 15.94
N SER A 326 -0.38 -1.60 16.70
CA SER A 326 -0.62 -2.58 17.77
C SER A 326 -1.41 -2.04 18.97
N LYS A 327 -1.50 -0.71 19.12
CA LYS A 327 -2.18 -0.03 20.24
C LYS A 327 -3.60 0.40 19.91
N VAL A 328 -4.05 0.16 18.70
CA VAL A 328 -5.40 0.49 18.23
C VAL A 328 -6.10 -0.76 17.70
N ASP A 329 -7.42 -0.73 17.70
CA ASP A 329 -8.19 -1.79 17.04
C ASP A 329 -8.03 -1.65 15.52
N GLY A 330 -8.58 -0.59 14.92
CA GLY A 330 -8.49 -0.33 13.47
C GLY A 330 -9.16 -1.40 12.58
N ARG A 331 -9.76 -2.45 13.15
CA ARG A 331 -10.45 -3.54 12.41
C ARG A 331 -11.95 -3.38 12.47
N PHE A 332 -12.47 -3.22 13.69
CA PHE A 332 -13.91 -3.12 13.97
C PHE A 332 -14.31 -1.74 14.49
N LYS A 333 -13.33 -0.95 14.89
CA LYS A 333 -13.46 0.37 15.49
C LYS A 333 -12.55 1.34 14.75
N ASP A 334 -13.03 2.55 14.52
CA ASP A 334 -12.23 3.59 13.87
C ASP A 334 -11.00 3.92 14.69
N ALA A 335 -9.88 4.05 14.00
CA ALA A 335 -8.60 4.38 14.61
C ALA A 335 -7.87 5.40 13.75
N VAL A 336 -7.26 6.37 14.41
CA VAL A 336 -6.49 7.42 13.75
C VAL A 336 -5.11 7.48 14.36
N VAL A 337 -4.10 7.38 13.53
CA VAL A 337 -2.69 7.61 13.89
C VAL A 337 -2.24 8.89 13.21
N VAL A 338 -1.61 9.80 13.96
CA VAL A 338 -0.93 10.97 13.38
C VAL A 338 0.57 10.80 13.58
N MET A 339 1.35 10.81 12.51
CA MET A 339 2.81 10.69 12.55
C MET A 339 3.44 12.02 12.16
N PHE A 340 4.23 12.61 13.06
CA PHE A 340 5.10 13.74 12.75
C PHE A 340 6.46 13.20 12.39
N VAL A 341 6.89 13.35 11.14
CA VAL A 341 8.10 12.71 10.57
C VAL A 341 8.88 13.72 9.73
N ASP A 342 10.21 13.62 9.69
CA ASP A 342 11.04 14.50 8.85
C ASP A 342 11.85 13.79 7.75
N GLY A 343 11.63 12.48 7.55
CA GLY A 343 12.37 11.72 6.55
C GLY A 343 11.92 10.26 6.42
N GLU A 344 12.77 9.47 5.76
CA GLU A 344 12.63 8.02 5.62
C GLU A 344 12.92 7.26 6.92
N ASP A 345 12.59 5.96 6.90
CA ASP A 345 13.10 5.02 7.88
C ASP A 345 14.64 4.95 7.80
N GLY A 346 15.30 5.33 8.90
CA GLY A 346 16.75 5.30 9.04
C GLY A 346 17.29 3.99 9.63
N CYS A 347 16.46 2.95 9.71
CA CYS A 347 16.72 1.72 10.48
C CYS A 347 16.53 0.44 9.65
N GLU A 348 16.76 0.54 8.33
CA GLU A 348 16.79 -0.56 7.36
C GLU A 348 15.44 -1.30 7.18
N GLN A 349 14.32 -0.64 7.51
CA GLN A 349 12.99 -1.19 7.27
C GLN A 349 12.21 -0.40 6.22
N ASN A 350 11.25 -1.05 5.56
CA ASN A 350 10.40 -0.41 4.58
C ASN A 350 9.05 -0.02 5.21
N ALA A 351 8.90 1.24 5.60
CA ALA A 351 7.68 1.75 6.20
C ALA A 351 6.45 1.63 5.26
N CYS A 352 6.64 1.68 3.94
CA CYS A 352 5.56 1.49 2.96
C CYS A 352 5.05 0.04 2.92
N GLU A 353 5.95 -0.94 3.01
CA GLU A 353 5.55 -2.35 3.06
C GLU A 353 4.78 -2.64 4.35
N VAL A 354 5.28 -2.11 5.47
CA VAL A 354 4.64 -2.20 6.78
C VAL A 354 3.25 -1.57 6.76
N SER A 355 3.11 -0.35 6.24
CA SER A 355 1.82 0.34 6.17
C SER A 355 0.82 -0.39 5.28
N ALA A 356 1.25 -0.95 4.14
CA ALA A 356 0.39 -1.76 3.28
C ALA A 356 -0.10 -3.05 3.98
N ARG A 357 0.76 -3.68 4.79
CA ARG A 357 0.37 -4.84 5.61
C ARG A 357 -0.65 -4.45 6.68
N ILE A 358 -0.40 -3.35 7.40
CA ILE A 358 -1.29 -2.83 8.44
C ILE A 358 -2.65 -2.49 7.84
N ALA A 359 -2.72 -1.79 6.71
CA ALA A 359 -3.97 -1.43 6.05
C ALA A 359 -4.86 -2.65 5.72
N ARG A 360 -4.26 -3.78 5.31
CA ARG A 360 -4.99 -5.03 5.08
C ARG A 360 -5.53 -5.67 6.36
N GLN A 361 -4.80 -5.51 7.46
CA GLN A 361 -5.15 -6.10 8.75
C GLN A 361 -6.17 -5.24 9.51
N GLN A 362 -6.05 -3.91 9.39
CA GLN A 362 -6.80 -2.85 10.08
C GLN A 362 -7.44 -1.88 9.06
N PRO A 363 -8.50 -2.29 8.34
CA PRO A 363 -9.12 -1.49 7.27
C PRO A 363 -9.81 -0.20 7.74
N ARG A 364 -10.02 -0.02 9.04
CA ARG A 364 -10.59 1.19 9.66
C ARG A 364 -9.53 2.07 10.33
N LEU A 365 -8.24 1.74 10.18
CA LEU A 365 -7.14 2.59 10.63
C LEU A 365 -6.77 3.59 9.53
N ARG A 366 -6.76 4.88 9.87
CA ARG A 366 -6.19 5.96 9.07
C ARG A 366 -4.88 6.44 9.68
N VAL A 367 -3.83 6.54 8.87
CA VAL A 367 -2.56 7.13 9.30
C VAL A 367 -2.37 8.45 8.56
N ASN A 368 -2.40 9.56 9.29
CA ASN A 368 -2.12 10.88 8.75
C ASN A 368 -0.65 11.22 9.01
N VAL A 369 0.05 11.67 7.98
CA VAL A 369 1.49 11.98 8.05
C VAL A 369 1.67 13.49 7.98
N VAL A 370 2.28 14.06 9.00
CA VAL A 370 2.75 15.45 9.04
C VAL A 370 4.24 15.42 8.71
N ASN A 371 4.55 15.73 7.46
CA ASN A 371 5.90 15.76 6.93
C ASN A 371 6.54 17.12 7.22
N ILE A 372 7.58 17.13 8.04
CA ILE A 372 8.27 18.35 8.50
C ILE A 372 9.47 18.68 7.58
N SER A 373 9.62 17.94 6.49
CA SER A 373 10.64 18.12 5.46
C SER A 373 10.00 18.19 4.07
N ASP A 374 10.83 18.39 3.05
CA ASP A 374 10.41 18.31 1.64
C ASP A 374 10.51 16.87 1.06
N SER A 375 10.63 15.82 1.88
CA SER A 375 10.83 14.44 1.42
C SER A 375 9.52 13.66 1.21
N ALA A 376 9.20 13.24 -0.02
CA ALA A 376 7.96 12.49 -0.31
C ALA A 376 7.97 11.00 0.09
N LEU A 377 8.98 10.57 0.86
CA LEU A 377 9.35 9.16 0.96
C LEU A 377 8.49 8.39 1.98
N SER A 378 7.81 9.11 2.87
CA SER A 378 6.92 8.57 3.90
C SER A 378 5.43 8.70 3.54
N ASP A 379 5.12 9.25 2.37
CA ASP A 379 3.75 9.57 1.92
C ASP A 379 2.89 8.31 1.73
N CYS A 380 3.53 7.21 1.30
CA CYS A 380 2.91 5.90 1.12
C CYS A 380 2.19 5.39 2.38
N ILE A 381 2.62 5.81 3.58
CA ILE A 381 2.01 5.39 4.85
C ILE A 381 0.57 5.88 4.93
N ALA A 382 0.37 7.15 4.58
CA ALA A 382 -0.95 7.76 4.50
C ALA A 382 -1.77 7.16 3.36
N GLU A 383 -1.19 7.05 2.16
CA GLU A 383 -1.88 6.51 0.98
C GLU A 383 -2.40 5.09 1.21
N ASN A 384 -1.57 4.19 1.75
CA ASN A 384 -1.93 2.79 1.96
C ASN A 384 -3.06 2.62 2.97
N THR A 385 -3.12 3.47 3.99
CA THR A 385 -4.16 3.44 5.02
C THR A 385 -5.35 4.33 4.68
N GLY A 386 -5.26 5.10 3.58
CA GLY A 386 -6.25 6.07 3.17
C GLY A 386 -6.32 7.33 4.06
N GLY A 387 -5.25 7.61 4.81
CA GLY A 387 -5.04 8.90 5.46
C GLY A 387 -4.53 9.96 4.48
N ARG A 388 -3.97 11.05 5.01
CA ARG A 388 -3.48 12.19 4.24
C ARG A 388 -2.09 12.63 4.66
N VAL A 389 -1.37 13.23 3.71
CA VAL A 389 -0.03 13.82 3.92
C VAL A 389 -0.17 15.34 4.02
N TYR A 390 0.58 15.92 4.95
CA TYR A 390 0.56 17.33 5.26
C TYR A 390 2.00 17.87 5.32
N ALA A 391 2.33 18.85 4.47
CA ALA A 391 3.68 19.40 4.36
C ALA A 391 3.89 20.60 5.31
N ALA A 392 4.55 20.38 6.44
CA ALA A 392 4.82 21.39 7.45
C ALA A 392 5.98 22.33 7.08
N ASN A 393 5.80 23.12 6.02
CA ASN A 393 6.77 24.11 5.54
C ASN A 393 6.77 25.42 6.36
N ASN A 394 5.73 25.67 7.18
CA ASN A 394 5.65 26.80 8.13
C ASN A 394 4.56 26.55 9.19
N ALA A 395 4.72 27.15 10.38
CA ALA A 395 3.85 26.92 11.55
C ALA A 395 2.36 27.23 11.32
N VAL A 396 2.03 28.19 10.45
CA VAL A 396 0.64 28.56 10.14
C VAL A 396 -0.03 27.50 9.28
N GLU A 397 0.70 26.96 8.30
CA GLU A 397 0.20 25.90 7.44
C GLU A 397 0.01 24.61 8.24
N VAL A 398 0.92 24.28 9.16
CA VAL A 398 0.76 23.10 10.03
C VAL A 398 -0.52 23.19 10.84
N GLN A 399 -0.86 24.35 11.39
CA GLN A 399 -2.09 24.53 12.15
C GLN A 399 -3.36 24.30 11.33
N ARG A 400 -3.40 24.73 10.06
CA ARG A 400 -4.52 24.45 9.15
C ARG A 400 -4.61 22.96 8.86
N MET A 401 -3.49 22.38 8.47
CA MET A 401 -3.38 20.97 8.09
C MET A 401 -3.70 20.02 9.24
N LEU A 402 -3.34 20.37 10.47
CA LEU A 402 -3.70 19.61 11.66
C LEU A 402 -5.21 19.58 11.88
N ARG A 403 -5.96 20.65 11.59
CA ARG A 403 -7.43 20.60 11.71
C ARG A 403 -8.02 19.56 10.76
N GLU A 404 -7.47 19.50 9.54
CA GLU A 404 -7.87 18.54 8.52
C GLU A 404 -7.44 17.10 8.87
N ALA A 405 -6.24 16.93 9.43
CA ALA A 405 -5.71 15.64 9.90
C ALA A 405 -6.50 15.09 11.08
N MET A 406 -7.09 15.99 11.85
CA MET A 406 -7.89 15.69 13.02
C MET A 406 -9.38 15.64 12.74
N ASP A 407 -9.85 15.86 11.51
CA ASP A 407 -11.28 16.03 11.24
C ASP A 407 -12.08 14.86 11.82
N GLU A 408 -11.60 13.63 11.68
CA GLU A 408 -12.22 12.42 12.21
C GLU A 408 -12.35 12.38 13.75
N VAL A 409 -11.51 13.12 14.47
CA VAL A 409 -11.38 13.13 15.94
C VAL A 409 -11.56 14.54 16.57
N SER A 410 -11.92 15.54 15.77
CA SER A 410 -11.98 16.95 16.17
C SER A 410 -13.22 17.28 17.00
N ILE A 411 -13.14 18.32 17.84
CA ILE A 411 -14.30 18.93 18.52
C ILE A 411 -15.27 19.57 17.51
N LYS A 412 -14.74 20.11 16.41
CA LYS A 412 -15.50 20.81 15.36
C LYS A 412 -15.11 20.29 13.98
N PRO A 413 -15.56 19.08 13.62
CA PRO A 413 -15.33 18.54 12.28
C PRO A 413 -16.22 19.22 11.24
N THR A 414 -15.90 19.00 9.97
CA THR A 414 -16.81 19.36 8.87
C THR A 414 -17.85 18.26 8.68
N CYS A 415 -19.02 18.39 9.29
CA CYS A 415 -20.09 17.40 9.14
C CYS A 415 -20.79 17.53 7.78
N ALA A 416 -21.09 16.39 7.13
CA ALA A 416 -21.82 16.38 5.86
C ALA A 416 -23.21 17.04 6.03
N GLY A 417 -23.38 18.23 5.46
CA GLY A 417 -24.62 19.01 5.53
C GLY A 417 -24.47 20.44 6.08
N GLU A 418 -23.32 20.81 6.64
CA GLU A 418 -23.03 22.21 6.99
C GLU A 418 -22.42 22.97 5.79
N PRO A 419 -22.91 24.19 5.46
CA PRO A 419 -22.26 25.03 4.45
C PRO A 419 -20.86 25.43 4.93
N GLN A 420 -19.84 25.31 4.05
CA GLN A 420 -18.52 25.89 4.31
C GLN A 420 -18.66 27.42 4.52
N PRO A 421 -18.09 27.99 5.58
CA PRO A 421 -18.05 29.45 5.78
C PRO A 421 -17.16 30.15 4.75
#